data_AF-A0A919YCL2-F1
#
_entry.id   AF-A0A919YCL2-F1
#
_cell.length_a   1.000
_cell.length_b   1.000
_cell.length_c   1.000
_cell.angle_alpha   90.00
_cell.angle_beta   90.00
_cell.angle_gamma   90.00
#
_symmetry.space_group_name_H-M   'P 1'
#
loop_
_entity.id
_entity.type
_entity.pdbx_description
1 polymer ?
#
loop_
_entity_poly.entity_id
_entity_poly.type
_entity_poly.pdbx_seq_one_letter_code
_entity_poly.pdbx_strand_id
1 'polypeptide(L)'
;MFRIWTEPNADGNELVRRIEELEPNGIDYEYLPEKPQVEGRKDLILMRDPASGALYWQEVDRPPTDAERVKDLEEQLALMQKSNG
;
A
#
# COMPACT_ATOMS: atom_id res chain seq x y z
N MET A 1 0.45 0.50 23.08
CA MET A 1 -0.81 1.05 22.55
C MET A 1 -0.47 1.89 21.33
N PHE A 2 -1.33 2.04 20.32
CA PHE A 2 -1.00 2.91 19.18
C PHE A 2 -1.89 4.14 19.16
N ARG A 3 -1.30 5.31 18.90
CA ARG A 3 -2.03 6.48 18.45
C ARG A 3 -1.99 6.50 16.93
N ILE A 4 -3.17 6.54 16.33
CA ILE A 4 -3.32 6.50 14.87
C ILE A 4 -3.91 7.82 14.41
N TRP A 5 -3.25 8.42 13.43
CA TRP A 5 -3.76 9.59 12.72
C TRP A 5 -4.25 9.15 11.36
N THR A 6 -5.52 9.45 11.11
CA THR A 6 -6.19 9.13 9.86
C THR A 6 -6.66 10.38 9.13
N GLU A 7 -6.86 10.23 7.83
CA GLU A 7 -7.57 11.21 7.01
C GLU A 7 -8.62 10.50 6.14
N PRO A 8 -9.77 11.13 5.87
CA PRO A 8 -10.76 10.54 4.98
C PRO A 8 -10.22 10.48 3.55
N ASN A 9 -10.41 9.34 2.89
CA ASN A 9 -10.17 9.19 1.46
C ASN A 9 -11.47 9.38 0.64
N ALA A 10 -11.35 9.34 -0.69
CA ALA A 10 -12.48 9.55 -1.60
C ALA A 10 -13.60 8.50 -1.46
N ASP A 11 -13.27 7.31 -0.94
CA ASP A 11 -14.21 6.19 -0.76
C ASP A 11 -14.86 6.19 0.64
N GLY A 12 -14.60 7.22 1.46
CA GLY A 12 -15.13 7.33 2.81
C GLY A 12 -14.42 6.46 3.86
N ASN A 13 -13.31 5.81 3.50
CA ASN A 13 -12.43 5.11 4.43
C ASN A 13 -11.39 6.06 5.03
N GLU A 14 -10.77 5.65 6.14
CA GLU A 14 -9.74 6.43 6.81
C GLU A 14 -8.34 5.94 6.42
N LEU A 15 -7.58 6.75 5.68
CA LEU A 15 -6.18 6.46 5.36
C LEU A 15 -5.30 6.72 6.58
N VAL A 16 -4.48 5.75 6.99
CA VAL A 16 -3.55 5.90 8.10
C VAL A 16 -2.29 6.66 7.65
N ARG A 17 -2.04 7.82 8.25
CA ARG A 17 -0.89 8.69 7.95
C ARG A 17 0.27 8.51 8.92
N ARG A 18 -0.04 8.21 10.18
CA ARG A 18 0.96 8.05 11.23
C ARG A 18 0.47 7.06 12.26
N ILE A 19 1.41 6.30 12.78
CA ILE A 19 1.25 5.45 13.95
C ILE A 19 2.33 5.84 14.96
N GLU A 20 1.96 5.97 16.22
CA GLU A 20 2.88 6.20 17.33
C GLU A 20 2.63 5.14 18.40
N GLU A 21 3.69 4.43 18.78
CA GLU A 21 3.63 3.50 19.89
C GLU A 21 3.65 4.28 21.22
N LEU A 22 2.63 4.05 22.03
CA LEU A 22 2.43 4.57 23.37
C LEU A 22 2.79 3.51 24.39
N GLU A 23 3.39 3.94 25.51
CA GLU A 23 3.72 3.06 26.63
C GLU A 23 2.48 2.33 27.16
N PRO A 24 2.62 1.06 27.57
CA PRO A 24 1.50 0.25 28.02
C PRO A 24 0.94 0.79 29.35
N ASN A 25 -0.29 1.30 29.33
CA ASN A 25 -1.02 1.80 30.50
C ASN A 25 -2.19 0.91 30.93
N GLY A 26 -2.30 -0.31 30.40
CA GLY A 26 -3.30 -1.31 30.80
C GLY A 26 -4.68 -1.18 30.14
N ILE A 27 -4.81 -0.41 29.05
CA ILE A 27 -6.05 -0.29 28.24
C ILE A 27 -5.86 -1.02 26.90
N ASP A 28 -6.95 -1.61 26.38
CA ASP A 28 -6.98 -2.43 25.16
C ASP A 28 -6.20 -1.83 23.98
N TYR A 29 -5.40 -2.68 23.34
CA TYR A 29 -4.42 -2.31 22.32
C TYR A 29 -5.03 -2.46 20.91
N GLU A 30 -4.98 -1.42 20.07
CA GLU A 30 -5.21 -1.59 18.64
C GLU A 30 -4.11 -2.51 18.07
N TYR A 31 -4.48 -3.63 17.44
CA TYR A 31 -3.55 -4.55 16.81
C TYR A 31 -3.18 -4.05 15.42
N LEU A 32 -1.88 -3.90 15.15
CA LEU A 32 -1.40 -3.63 13.80
C LEU A 32 -1.34 -4.94 13.00
N PRO A 33 -2.08 -5.06 11.88
CA PRO A 33 -2.01 -6.25 11.04
C PRO A 33 -0.63 -6.35 10.39
N GLU A 34 -0.13 -7.59 10.26
CA GLU A 34 1.09 -7.87 9.52
C GLU A 34 0.97 -7.35 8.07
N LYS A 35 2.04 -6.72 7.57
CA LYS A 35 2.08 -6.21 6.20
C LYS A 35 2.23 -7.37 5.22
N PRO A 36 1.25 -7.64 4.34
CA PRO A 36 1.36 -8.72 3.37
C PRO A 36 2.45 -8.42 2.33
N GLN A 37 2.89 -9.45 1.61
CA GLN A 37 3.67 -9.27 0.40
C GLN A 37 2.73 -9.12 -0.79
N VAL A 38 3.04 -8.19 -1.68
CA VAL A 38 2.32 -7.98 -2.94
C VAL A 38 3.23 -8.24 -4.12
N GLU A 39 2.65 -8.80 -5.18
CA GLU A 39 3.34 -9.04 -6.44
C GLU A 39 3.03 -7.96 -7.47
N GLY A 40 3.94 -7.81 -8.44
CA GLY A 40 3.76 -6.90 -9.56
C GLY A 40 3.85 -5.42 -9.19
N ARG A 41 3.07 -4.59 -9.90
CA ARG A 41 3.05 -3.13 -9.74
C ARG A 41 1.97 -2.70 -8.76
N LYS A 42 2.01 -3.31 -7.58
CA LYS A 42 1.13 -2.97 -6.46
C LYS A 42 1.93 -2.40 -5.31
N ASP A 43 1.27 -1.53 -4.56
CA ASP A 43 1.69 -1.03 -3.26
C ASP A 43 0.60 -1.33 -2.23
N LEU A 44 0.98 -1.19 -0.95
CA LEU A 44 0.08 -1.39 0.18
C LEU A 44 -0.03 -0.12 0.99
N ILE A 45 -1.27 0.36 1.17
CA ILE A 45 -1.60 1.45 2.08
C ILE A 45 -2.33 0.87 3.30
N LEU A 46 -2.01 1.39 4.49
CA LEU A 46 -2.73 1.00 5.70
C LEU A 46 -3.97 1.88 5.85
N MET A 47 -5.10 1.24 6.03
CA MET A 47 -6.41 1.86 6.15
C MET A 47 -7.02 1.52 7.52
N ARG A 48 -7.96 2.35 7.93
CA ARG A 48 -8.82 2.17 9.09
C ARG A 48 -10.27 2.19 8.65
N ASP A 49 -11.03 1.20 9.08
CA ASP A 49 -12.47 1.17 8.90
C ASP A 49 -13.12 2.11 9.93
N PRO A 50 -13.86 3.15 9.51
CA PRO A 50 -14.40 4.13 10.45
C PRO A 50 -15.54 3.59 11.32
N ALA A 51 -16.21 2.49 10.92
CA ALA A 51 -17.33 1.92 11.66
C ALA A 51 -16.87 0.98 12.77
N SER A 52 -15.83 0.19 12.52
CA SER A 52 -15.28 -0.82 13.42
C SER A 52 -13.97 -0.40 14.10
N GLY A 53 -13.29 0.62 13.57
CA GLY A 53 -11.94 1.01 13.99
C GLY A 53 -10.84 0.03 13.57
N ALA A 54 -11.17 -1.02 12.82
CA ALA A 54 -10.22 -2.06 12.43
C ALA A 54 -9.20 -1.54 11.40
N LEU A 55 -7.94 -1.96 11.55
CA LEU A 55 -6.88 -1.66 10.61
C LEU A 55 -6.74 -2.78 9.58
N TYR A 56 -6.51 -2.42 8.33
CA TYR A 56 -6.29 -3.37 7.24
C TYR A 56 -5.40 -2.80 6.14
N TRP A 57 -4.70 -3.67 5.44
CA TRP A 57 -3.89 -3.29 4.28
C TRP A 57 -4.75 -3.31 3.01
N GLN A 58 -4.72 -2.23 2.24
CA GLN A 58 -5.35 -2.13 0.94
C GLN A 58 -4.28 -2.14 -0.15
N GLU A 59 -4.44 -3.02 -1.12
CA GLU A 59 -3.63 -3.01 -2.35
C GLU A 59 -4.06 -1.85 -3.25
N VAL A 60 -3.07 -1.12 -3.76
CA VAL A 60 -3.26 -0.07 -4.75
C VAL A 60 -2.29 -0.25 -5.89
N ASP A 61 -2.69 0.12 -7.10
CA ASP A 61 -1.77 0.14 -8.24
C ASP A 61 -0.72 1.23 -8.04
N ARG A 62 0.55 0.91 -8.29
CA ARG A 62 1.64 1.88 -8.32
C ARG A 62 2.13 2.10 -9.74
N PRO A 63 2.60 3.32 -10.07
CA PRO A 63 3.27 3.53 -11.33
C PRO A 63 4.55 2.67 -11.42
N PRO A 64 4.99 2.32 -12.64
CA PRO A 64 6.26 1.62 -12.83
C PRO A 64 7.41 2.51 -12.36
N THR A 65 8.42 1.89 -11.73
CA THR A 65 9.71 2.52 -11.46
C THR A 65 10.45 2.81 -12.77
N ASP A 66 11.44 3.70 -12.74
CA ASP A 66 12.23 4.01 -13.94
C ASP A 66 12.91 2.75 -14.51
N ALA A 67 13.39 1.85 -13.64
CA ALA A 67 13.98 0.58 -14.06
C ALA A 67 12.96 -0.35 -14.75
N GLU A 68 11.75 -0.46 -14.20
CA GLU A 68 10.66 -1.23 -14.83
C GLU A 68 10.23 -0.59 -16.16
N ARG A 69 10.20 0.73 -16.27
CA ARG A 69 9.89 1.42 -17.54
C ARG A 69 10.96 1.14 -18.59
N VAL A 70 12.24 1.21 -18.22
CA VAL A 70 13.35 0.88 -19.14
C VAL A 70 13.21 -0.56 -19.62
N LYS A 71 12.96 -1.49 -18.70
CA LYS A 71 12.74 -2.90 -19.05
C LYS A 71 11.55 -3.09 -20.01
N ASP A 72 10.41 -2.45 -19.74
CA ASP A 72 9.24 -2.51 -20.64
C ASP A 72 9.59 -2.00 -22.05
N LEU A 73 10.37 -0.92 -22.14
CA LEU A 73 10.82 -0.36 -23.42
C LEU A 73 11.78 -1.30 -24.16
N GLU A 74 12.70 -1.94 -23.45
CA GLU A 74 13.63 -2.92 -24.03
C GLU A 74 12.88 -4.16 -24.57
N GLU A 75 11.90 -4.66 -23.82
CA GLU A 75 11.06 -5.78 -24.25
C GLU A 75 10.23 -5.41 -25.49
N GLN A 76 9.65 -4.21 -25.52
CA GLN A 76 8.93 -3.71 -26.69
C GLN A 76 9.84 -3.59 -27.91
N LEU A 77 11.05 -3.05 -27.75
CA LEU A 77 12.01 -2.92 -28.84
C LEU A 77 12.42 -4.30 -29.39
N ALA A 78 12.68 -5.25 -28.51
CA ALA A 78 13.02 -6.62 -28.89
C ALA A 78 11.88 -7.32 -29.65
N LEU A 79 10.63 -7.07 -29.28
CA LEU A 79 9.45 -7.58 -29.98
C LEU A 79 9.32 -6.96 -31.38
N MET A 80 9.48 -5.64 -31.51
CA MET A 80 9.42 -4.96 -32.81
C MET A 80 10.51 -5.44 -33.78
N GLN A 81 11.72 -5.70 -33.29
CA GLN A 81 12.81 -6.24 -34.10
C GLN A 81 12.52 -7.67 -34.59
N LYS A 82 11.82 -8.49 -33.78
CA LYS A 82 11.41 -9.85 -34.18
C LYS A 82 10.23 -9.86 -35.15
N SER A 83 9.37 -8.84 -35.13
CA SER A 83 8.21 -8.75 -36.02
C SER A 83 8.53 -8.19 -37.42
N ASN A 84 9.68 -7.53 -37.59
CA ASN A 84 10.14 -6.95 -38.85
C ASN A 84 11.26 -7.77 -39.55
N GLY A 85 11.57 -8.96 -39.04
CA GLY A 85 12.59 -9.87 -39.59
C GLY A 85 12.00 -11.04 -40.37
#